data_AF-A0A2S6T3Y3-F1
#
_entry.id   AF-A0A2S6T3Y3-F1
#
_cell.length_a   1.000
_cell.length_b   1.000
_cell.length_c   1.000
_cell.angle_alpha   90.00
_cell.angle_beta   90.00
_cell.angle_gamma   90.00
#
_symmetry.space_group_name_H-M   'P 1'
#
loop_
_entity.id
_entity.type
_entity.pdbx_description
1 polymer ?
#
loop_
_entity_poly.entity_id
_entity_poly.type
_entity_poly.pdbx_seq_one_letter_code
_entity_poly.pdbx_strand_id
1 'polypeptide(L)'
;MRQELIKIAQVTLKILSKKSWNSLSINEVKQKSKIKIFDNEIKNKHVLLRNINAYFDHDLSLSVRGIEQSNRKDMIFEIIMMRFDILQKNRKALQSIFNSLKSKPQKLIFLLPYLLDSMILIANYANISVRGLRGQLRLKGILIIYCSTFLIWMKDDSTSLEKTMTSLDSNLNKAGSILKFFQ
;
A
#
# COMPACT_ATOMS: atom_id res chain seq x y z
N MET A 1 -12.71 -8.94 2.04
CA MET A 1 -12.11 -9.56 0.83
C MET A 1 -12.46 -11.04 0.81
N ARG A 2 -12.62 -11.69 -0.35
CA ARG A 2 -12.90 -13.14 -0.42
C ARG A 2 -11.71 -13.96 0.08
N GLN A 3 -11.96 -15.07 0.76
CA GLN A 3 -10.92 -15.90 1.38
C GLN A 3 -9.94 -16.48 0.36
N GLU A 4 -10.41 -16.81 -0.84
CA GLU A 4 -9.59 -17.32 -1.94
C GLU A 4 -8.56 -16.28 -2.39
N LEU A 5 -8.97 -15.01 -2.50
CA LEU A 5 -8.10 -13.91 -2.90
C LEU A 5 -7.05 -13.59 -1.84
N ILE A 6 -7.44 -13.63 -0.56
CA ILE A 6 -6.51 -13.52 0.58
C ILE A 6 -5.45 -14.61 0.48
N LYS A 7 -5.87 -15.87 0.27
CA LYS A 7 -4.96 -17.01 0.17
C LYS A 7 -3.98 -16.86 -1.00
N ILE A 8 -4.45 -16.40 -2.16
CA ILE A 8 -3.60 -16.16 -3.33
C ILE A 8 -2.55 -15.08 -3.02
N ALA A 9 -2.92 -13.98 -2.36
CA ALA A 9 -1.98 -12.92 -1.99
C ALA A 9 -0.91 -13.44 -1.02
N GLN A 10 -1.30 -14.14 0.04
CA GLN A 10 -0.38 -14.73 1.01
C GLN A 10 0.61 -15.72 0.37
N VAL A 11 0.12 -16.59 -0.52
CA VAL A 11 0.99 -17.54 -1.25
C VAL A 11 1.96 -16.79 -2.16
N THR A 12 1.50 -15.76 -2.86
CA THR A 12 2.34 -14.96 -3.74
C THR A 12 3.44 -14.25 -2.95
N LEU A 13 3.09 -13.60 -1.83
CA LEU A 13 4.05 -12.96 -0.92
C LEU A 13 5.07 -13.97 -0.36
N LYS A 14 4.63 -15.17 0.02
CA LYS A 14 5.52 -16.25 0.49
C LYS A 14 6.51 -16.73 -0.57
N ILE A 15 6.12 -16.74 -1.86
CA ILE A 15 7.05 -17.07 -2.95
C ILE A 15 8.04 -15.91 -3.15
N LEU A 16 7.54 -14.67 -3.17
CA LEU A 16 8.34 -13.48 -3.43
C LEU A 16 9.34 -13.14 -2.30
N SER A 17 9.13 -13.64 -1.08
CA SER A 17 10.15 -13.54 -0.02
C SER A 17 11.42 -14.35 -0.31
N LYS A 18 11.36 -15.28 -1.27
CA LYS A 18 12.48 -16.15 -1.67
C LYS A 18 12.92 -15.98 -3.13
N LYS A 19 12.13 -15.28 -3.96
CA LYS A 19 12.29 -15.25 -5.41
C LYS A 19 11.97 -13.86 -5.98
N SER A 20 12.64 -13.49 -7.08
CA SER A 20 12.41 -12.21 -7.76
C SER A 20 11.03 -12.15 -8.44
N TRP A 21 10.40 -10.96 -8.47
CA TRP A 21 9.13 -10.74 -9.18
C TRP A 21 9.21 -11.08 -10.67
N ASN A 22 10.35 -10.80 -11.32
CA ASN A 22 10.56 -11.13 -12.72
C ASN A 22 10.49 -12.64 -12.99
N SER A 23 11.00 -13.47 -12.08
CA SER A 23 11.04 -14.93 -12.23
C SER A 23 9.80 -15.66 -11.69
N LEU A 24 8.91 -14.96 -10.96
CA LEU A 24 7.63 -15.52 -10.49
C LEU A 24 6.82 -16.08 -11.67
N SER A 25 6.24 -17.26 -11.53
CA SER A 25 5.31 -17.82 -12.52
C SER A 25 3.87 -17.81 -11.97
N ILE A 26 2.89 -17.46 -12.81
CA ILE A 26 1.47 -17.50 -12.42
C ILE A 26 1.04 -18.94 -12.12
N ASN A 27 1.51 -19.90 -12.91
CA ASN A 27 1.24 -21.32 -12.70
C ASN A 27 1.80 -21.83 -11.36
N GLU A 28 2.96 -21.31 -10.95
CA GLU A 28 3.53 -21.64 -9.63
C GLU A 28 2.60 -21.17 -8.49
N VAL A 29 2.07 -19.95 -8.60
CA VAL A 29 1.10 -19.42 -7.61
C VAL A 29 -0.19 -20.24 -7.62
N LYS A 30 -0.71 -20.59 -8.80
CA LYS A 30 -1.90 -21.44 -8.96
C LYS A 30 -1.73 -22.78 -8.24
N GLN A 31 -0.66 -23.52 -8.55
CA GLN A 31 -0.38 -24.83 -7.96
C GLN A 31 -0.22 -24.76 -6.44
N LYS A 32 0.49 -23.73 -5.94
CA LYS A 32 0.72 -23.56 -4.49
C LYS A 32 -0.51 -23.05 -3.73
N SER A 33 -1.38 -22.27 -4.37
CA SER A 33 -2.60 -21.74 -3.75
C SER A 33 -3.73 -22.76 -3.68
N LYS A 34 -3.77 -23.72 -4.62
CA LYS A 34 -4.82 -24.76 -4.71
C LYS A 34 -6.24 -24.20 -4.79
N ILE A 35 -6.41 -22.99 -5.33
CA ILE A 35 -7.71 -22.35 -5.50
C ILE A 35 -8.33 -22.76 -6.85
N LYS A 36 -9.54 -23.32 -6.83
CA LYS A 36 -10.25 -23.77 -8.03
C LYS A 36 -10.57 -22.63 -9.00
N ILE A 37 -11.01 -21.48 -8.47
CA ILE A 37 -11.38 -20.30 -9.27
C ILE A 37 -10.18 -19.45 -9.70
N PHE A 38 -8.94 -19.92 -9.50
CA PHE A 38 -7.74 -19.11 -9.72
C PHE A 38 -7.69 -18.48 -11.11
N ASP A 39 -7.98 -19.26 -12.15
CA ASP A 39 -7.90 -18.77 -13.53
C ASP A 39 -8.97 -17.72 -13.84
N ASN A 40 -10.09 -17.68 -13.11
CA ASN A 40 -11.10 -16.64 -13.26
C ASN A 40 -10.63 -15.32 -12.65
N GLU A 41 -9.92 -15.41 -11.54
CA GLU A 41 -9.49 -14.28 -10.73
C GLU A 41 -8.15 -13.68 -11.17
N ILE A 42 -7.20 -14.52 -11.61
CA ILE A 42 -5.82 -14.13 -11.88
C ILE A 42 -5.45 -14.48 -13.32
N LYS A 43 -5.51 -13.47 -14.20
CA LYS A 43 -5.17 -13.62 -15.63
C LYS A 43 -3.69 -13.34 -15.94
N ASN A 44 -3.06 -12.47 -15.17
CA ASN A 44 -1.68 -12.04 -15.42
C ASN A 44 -1.01 -11.53 -14.12
N LYS A 45 0.29 -11.24 -14.18
CA LYS A 45 1.06 -10.72 -13.04
C LYS A 45 0.55 -9.36 -12.52
N HIS A 46 -0.04 -8.52 -13.37
CA HIS A 46 -0.61 -7.25 -12.93
C HIS A 46 -1.82 -7.47 -12.01
N VAL A 47 -2.66 -8.47 -12.32
CA VAL A 47 -3.78 -8.85 -11.46
C VAL A 47 -3.30 -9.45 -10.14
N LEU A 48 -2.21 -10.23 -10.13
CA LEU A 48 -1.58 -10.66 -8.87
C LEU A 48 -1.14 -9.47 -8.02
N LEU A 49 -0.53 -8.45 -8.63
CA LEU A 49 -0.04 -7.29 -7.89
C LEU A 49 -1.20 -6.45 -7.34
N ARG A 50 -2.27 -6.27 -8.12
CA ARG A 50 -3.53 -5.68 -7.64
C ARG A 50 -4.09 -6.45 -6.44
N ASN A 51 -4.12 -7.78 -6.51
CA ASN A 51 -4.62 -8.63 -5.43
C ASN A 51 -3.78 -8.49 -4.15
N ILE A 52 -2.46 -8.35 -4.28
CA ILE A 52 -1.56 -8.05 -3.14
C ILE A 52 -1.89 -6.69 -2.51
N ASN A 53 -2.09 -5.64 -3.31
CA ASN A 53 -2.46 -4.33 -2.78
C ASN A 53 -3.81 -4.38 -2.03
N ALA A 54 -4.81 -5.03 -2.63
CA ALA A 54 -6.12 -5.21 -2.00
C ALA A 54 -6.06 -6.04 -0.71
N TYR A 55 -5.13 -7.01 -0.63
CA TYR A 55 -4.88 -7.76 0.59
C TYR A 55 -4.36 -6.87 1.73
N PHE A 56 -3.43 -5.96 1.45
CA PHE A 56 -2.95 -5.02 2.48
C PHE A 56 -4.03 -3.99 2.87
N ASP A 57 -4.85 -3.53 1.93
CA ASP A 57 -6.02 -2.68 2.22
C ASP A 57 -7.01 -3.41 3.14
N HIS A 58 -7.22 -4.71 2.89
CA HIS A 58 -8.07 -5.54 3.73
C HIS A 58 -7.50 -5.72 5.13
N ASP A 59 -6.22 -6.05 5.27
CA ASP A 59 -5.57 -6.16 6.58
C ASP A 59 -5.66 -4.84 7.35
N LEU A 60 -5.44 -3.70 6.67
CA LEU A 60 -5.59 -2.37 7.27
C LEU A 60 -7.02 -2.14 7.77
N SER A 61 -8.04 -2.51 6.99
CA SER A 61 -9.44 -2.37 7.38
C SER A 61 -9.82 -3.16 8.63
N LEU A 62 -9.09 -4.24 8.92
CA LEU A 62 -9.26 -5.03 10.14
C LEU A 62 -8.50 -4.38 11.31
N SER A 63 -7.28 -3.91 11.06
CA SER A 63 -6.43 -3.30 12.09
C SER A 63 -6.95 -1.95 12.60
N VAL A 64 -7.57 -1.13 11.75
CA VAL A 64 -8.10 0.19 12.12
C VAL A 64 -9.32 0.12 13.05
N ARG A 65 -9.91 -1.07 13.24
CA ARG A 65 -11.07 -1.22 14.12
C ARG A 65 -10.67 -0.98 15.58
N GLY A 66 -11.26 0.03 16.19
CA GLY A 66 -11.06 0.33 17.61
C GLY A 66 -9.88 1.24 17.92
N ILE A 67 -9.28 1.90 16.91
CA ILE A 67 -8.33 2.98 17.18
C ILE A 67 -9.05 4.19 17.79
N GLU A 68 -8.39 4.84 18.75
CA GLU A 68 -8.90 6.05 19.37
C GLU A 68 -9.00 7.17 18.35
N GLN A 69 -10.04 8.00 18.46
CA GLN A 69 -10.21 9.12 17.55
C GLN A 69 -9.35 10.29 18.01
N SER A 70 -8.64 10.90 17.06
CA SER A 70 -7.87 12.13 17.26
C SER A 70 -8.19 13.16 16.16
N ASN A 71 -7.45 14.26 16.11
CA ASN A 71 -7.53 15.21 15.01
C ASN A 71 -7.09 14.56 13.68
N ARG A 72 -7.53 15.12 12.55
CA ARG A 72 -7.31 14.54 11.21
C ARG A 72 -5.83 14.31 10.87
N LYS A 73 -4.90 15.14 11.38
CA LYS A 73 -3.47 15.02 11.10
C LYS A 73 -2.90 13.79 11.80
N ASP A 74 -3.24 13.62 13.07
CA ASP A 74 -2.77 12.48 13.86
C ASP A 74 -3.40 11.19 13.33
N MET A 75 -4.69 11.21 12.98
CA MET A 75 -5.38 10.06 12.40
C MET A 75 -4.72 9.59 11.08
N ILE A 76 -4.46 10.50 10.13
CA ILE A 76 -3.85 10.09 8.86
C ILE A 76 -2.41 9.59 9.05
N PHE A 77 -1.67 10.18 9.99
CA PHE A 77 -0.33 9.71 10.35
C PHE A 77 -0.40 8.27 10.88
N GLU A 78 -1.26 8.02 11.87
CA GLU A 78 -1.43 6.71 12.50
C GLU A 78 -1.85 5.65 11.48
N ILE A 79 -2.86 5.91 10.66
CA ILE A 79 -3.37 4.94 9.67
C ILE A 79 -2.31 4.62 8.60
N ILE A 80 -1.51 5.60 8.18
CA ILE A 80 -0.41 5.35 7.24
C ILE A 80 0.71 4.54 7.91
N MET A 81 1.04 4.81 9.18
CA MET A 81 2.01 4.01 9.94
C MET A 81 1.55 2.57 10.11
N MET A 82 0.28 2.35 10.49
CA MET A 82 -0.31 1.00 10.58
C MET A 82 -0.21 0.25 9.24
N ARG A 83 -0.39 0.95 8.13
CA ARG A 83 -0.17 0.36 6.80
C ARG A 83 1.28 -0.05 6.61
N PHE A 84 2.24 0.80 6.96
CA PHE A 84 3.67 0.44 6.88
C PHE A 84 4.03 -0.75 7.80
N ASP A 85 3.43 -0.87 8.98
CA ASP A 85 3.62 -2.03 9.86
C ASP A 85 3.11 -3.33 9.23
N ILE A 86 1.97 -3.26 8.55
CA ILE A 86 1.43 -4.40 7.77
C ILE A 86 2.38 -4.78 6.63
N LEU A 87 2.89 -3.78 5.88
CA LEU A 87 3.85 -4.01 4.82
C LEU A 87 5.17 -4.60 5.35
N GLN A 88 5.62 -4.18 6.53
CA GLN A 88 6.86 -4.60 7.16
C GLN A 88 6.91 -6.11 7.40
N LYS A 89 5.76 -6.73 7.77
CA LYS A 89 5.63 -8.20 7.90
C LYS A 89 5.96 -8.95 6.60
N ASN A 90 5.89 -8.27 5.45
CA ASN A 90 6.12 -8.83 4.11
C ASN A 90 7.27 -8.11 3.36
N ARG A 91 8.18 -7.44 4.07
CA ARG A 91 9.23 -6.58 3.50
C ARG A 91 10.03 -7.22 2.36
N LYS A 92 10.53 -8.45 2.55
CA LYS A 92 11.33 -9.15 1.53
C LYS A 92 10.58 -9.33 0.20
N ALA A 93 9.28 -9.64 0.26
CA ALA A 93 8.45 -9.80 -0.92
C ALA A 93 8.24 -8.45 -1.64
N LEU A 94 7.99 -7.39 -0.87
CA LEU A 94 7.84 -6.04 -1.40
C LEU A 94 9.14 -5.50 -2.01
N GLN A 95 10.29 -5.81 -1.41
CA GLN A 95 11.60 -5.50 -1.98
C GLN A 95 11.82 -6.21 -3.32
N SER A 96 11.44 -7.50 -3.41
CA SER A 96 11.50 -8.27 -4.67
C SER A 96 10.67 -7.65 -5.79
N ILE A 97 9.45 -7.20 -5.47
CA ILE A 97 8.56 -6.48 -6.39
C ILE A 97 9.21 -5.14 -6.80
N PHE A 98 9.54 -4.29 -5.82
CA PHE A 98 10.05 -2.95 -6.07
C PHE A 98 11.34 -2.97 -6.88
N ASN A 99 12.30 -3.84 -6.54
CA ASN A 99 13.56 -3.96 -7.28
C ASN A 99 13.37 -4.39 -8.74
N SER A 100 12.31 -5.13 -9.05
CA SER A 100 12.00 -5.56 -10.41
C SER A 100 11.28 -4.48 -11.22
N LEU A 101 10.59 -3.54 -10.56
CA LEU A 101 9.79 -2.50 -11.21
C LEU A 101 10.50 -1.14 -11.25
N LYS A 102 11.43 -0.86 -10.33
CA LYS A 102 12.14 0.43 -10.24
C LYS A 102 12.94 0.79 -11.50
N SER A 103 13.41 -0.20 -12.26
CA SER A 103 14.12 0.00 -13.53
C SER A 103 13.19 0.30 -14.71
N LYS A 104 11.87 0.14 -14.53
CA LYS A 104 10.84 0.36 -15.56
C LYS A 104 9.66 1.13 -14.93
N PRO A 105 9.86 2.39 -14.51
CA PRO A 105 8.84 3.16 -13.78
C PRO A 105 7.52 3.32 -14.53
N GLN A 106 7.53 3.32 -15.86
CA GLN A 106 6.32 3.28 -16.69
C GLN A 106 5.42 2.06 -16.41
N LYS A 107 6.02 0.94 -15.98
CA LYS A 107 5.27 -0.25 -15.55
C LYS A 107 4.62 -0.09 -14.18
N LEU A 108 4.81 1.02 -13.46
CA LEU A 108 4.09 1.30 -12.21
C LEU A 108 2.79 2.07 -12.47
N ILE A 109 2.59 2.63 -13.66
CA ILE A 109 1.41 3.46 -13.99
C ILE A 109 0.11 2.66 -13.80
N PHE A 110 0.10 1.36 -14.13
CA PHE A 110 -1.10 0.53 -13.95
C PHE A 110 -1.52 0.38 -12.47
N LEU A 111 -0.61 0.61 -11.52
CA LEU A 111 -0.91 0.55 -10.08
C LEU A 111 -1.61 1.80 -9.58
N LEU A 112 -1.49 2.90 -10.30
CA LEU A 112 -1.96 4.20 -9.84
C LEU A 112 -3.44 4.22 -9.44
N PRO A 113 -4.39 3.64 -10.22
CA PRO A 113 -5.80 3.59 -9.81
C PRO A 113 -5.99 2.85 -8.49
N TYR A 114 -5.30 1.72 -8.30
CA TYR A 114 -5.42 0.92 -7.07
C TYR A 114 -4.78 1.59 -5.87
N LEU A 115 -3.68 2.33 -6.06
CA LEU A 115 -3.10 3.14 -5.00
C LEU A 115 -4.02 4.31 -4.63
N LEU A 116 -4.67 4.94 -5.60
CA LEU A 116 -5.68 5.97 -5.33
C LEU A 116 -6.85 5.42 -4.52
N ASP A 117 -7.34 4.21 -4.85
CA ASP A 117 -8.37 3.52 -4.05
C ASP A 117 -7.90 3.32 -2.60
N SER A 118 -6.64 2.88 -2.40
CA SER A 118 -6.06 2.76 -1.06
C SER A 118 -5.96 4.12 -0.35
N MET A 119 -5.66 5.21 -1.06
CA MET A 119 -5.59 6.55 -0.45
C MET A 119 -6.99 7.07 -0.08
N ILE A 120 -8.02 6.75 -0.86
CA ILE A 120 -9.42 7.03 -0.49
C ILE A 120 -9.78 6.29 0.79
N LEU A 121 -9.42 5.00 0.89
CA LEU A 121 -9.65 4.19 2.08
C LEU A 121 -8.97 4.80 3.32
N ILE A 122 -7.70 5.16 3.21
CA ILE A 122 -6.93 5.81 4.29
C ILE A 122 -7.57 7.16 4.68
N ALA A 123 -7.94 7.98 3.70
CA ALA A 123 -8.58 9.27 3.95
C ALA A 123 -9.92 9.11 4.68
N ASN A 124 -10.72 8.11 4.32
CA ASN A 124 -11.98 7.81 4.98
C ASN A 124 -11.77 7.42 6.44
N TYR A 125 -10.80 6.55 6.73
CA TYR A 125 -10.46 6.19 8.11
C TYR A 125 -9.95 7.37 8.93
N ALA A 126 -9.30 8.35 8.27
CA ALA A 126 -8.84 9.57 8.91
C ALA A 126 -9.90 10.69 8.98
N ASN A 127 -11.16 10.41 8.60
CA ASN A 127 -12.24 11.39 8.51
C ASN A 127 -11.89 12.62 7.62
N ILE A 128 -11.16 12.39 6.54
CA ILE A 128 -10.77 13.40 5.54
C ILE A 128 -11.65 13.25 4.29
N SER A 129 -12.46 14.27 4.00
CA SER A 129 -13.25 14.30 2.77
C SER A 129 -12.39 14.56 1.54
N VAL A 130 -12.47 13.65 0.57
CA VAL A 130 -11.82 13.71 -0.75
C VAL A 130 -12.79 14.01 -1.90
N ARG A 131 -13.99 14.55 -1.59
CA ARG A 131 -14.99 14.96 -2.60
C ARG A 131 -14.73 16.36 -3.15
N GLY A 132 -15.12 16.59 -4.42
CA GLY A 132 -14.96 17.86 -5.12
C GLY A 132 -13.50 18.22 -5.45
N LEU A 133 -13.27 19.40 -6.04
CA LEU A 133 -11.93 19.83 -6.50
C LEU A 133 -10.89 19.84 -5.38
N ARG A 134 -11.21 20.45 -4.23
CA ARG A 134 -10.33 20.47 -3.05
C ARG A 134 -10.08 19.05 -2.52
N GLY A 135 -11.07 18.17 -2.60
CA GLY A 135 -10.93 16.78 -2.20
C GLY A 135 -9.99 15.98 -3.11
N GLN A 136 -10.03 16.21 -4.42
CA GLN A 136 -9.08 15.61 -5.36
C GLN A 136 -7.64 16.08 -5.12
N LEU A 137 -7.46 17.35 -4.75
CA LEU A 137 -6.13 17.87 -4.35
C LEU A 137 -5.62 17.16 -3.09
N ARG A 138 -6.48 16.97 -2.08
CA ARG A 138 -6.12 16.19 -0.87
C ARG A 138 -5.74 14.77 -1.22
N LEU A 139 -6.53 14.09 -2.05
CA LEU A 139 -6.26 12.71 -2.46
C LEU A 139 -4.88 12.57 -3.14
N LYS A 140 -4.56 13.49 -4.07
CA LYS A 140 -3.24 13.53 -4.72
C LYS A 140 -2.13 13.83 -3.72
N GLY A 141 -2.34 14.73 -2.77
CA GLY A 141 -1.40 15.02 -1.69
C GLY A 141 -1.10 13.78 -0.84
N ILE A 142 -2.14 13.06 -0.41
CA ILE A 142 -2.00 11.81 0.36
C ILE A 142 -1.21 10.77 -0.44
N LEU A 143 -1.52 10.61 -1.73
CA LEU A 143 -0.76 9.71 -2.61
C LEU A 143 0.73 10.08 -2.68
N ILE A 144 1.06 11.36 -2.86
CA ILE A 144 2.44 11.83 -2.92
C ILE A 144 3.17 11.54 -1.61
N ILE A 145 2.54 11.86 -0.47
CA ILE A 145 3.09 11.61 0.87
C ILE A 145 3.32 10.12 1.08
N TYR A 146 2.35 9.27 0.73
CA TYR A 146 2.49 7.83 0.86
C TYR A 146 3.64 7.29 0.00
N CYS A 147 3.71 7.69 -1.27
CA CYS A 147 4.76 7.24 -2.19
C CYS A 147 6.16 7.72 -1.76
N SER A 148 6.31 8.97 -1.35
CA SER A 148 7.60 9.49 -0.89
C SER A 148 8.06 8.81 0.39
N THR A 149 7.16 8.60 1.35
CA THR A 149 7.45 7.85 2.58
C THR A 149 7.75 6.37 2.27
N PHE A 150 7.05 5.75 1.31
CA PHE A 150 7.33 4.37 0.88
C PHE A 150 8.76 4.19 0.35
N LEU A 151 9.28 5.18 -0.39
CA LEU A 151 10.67 5.15 -0.87
C LEU A 151 11.69 5.22 0.28
N ILE A 152 11.37 5.91 1.37
CA ILE A 152 12.18 5.92 2.60
C ILE A 152 12.05 4.61 3.34
N TRP A 153 10.82 4.11 3.53
CA TRP A 153 10.55 2.81 4.16
C TRP A 153 11.31 1.66 3.49
N MET A 154 11.39 1.67 2.16
CA MET A 154 12.17 0.71 1.38
C MET A 154 13.67 0.66 1.72
N LYS A 155 14.22 1.73 2.31
CA LYS A 155 15.63 1.86 2.75
C LYS A 155 15.77 1.81 4.28
N ASP A 156 14.66 1.85 5.01
CA ASP A 156 14.64 1.82 6.47
C ASP A 156 14.63 0.37 6.97
N ASP A 157 15.82 -0.19 7.17
CA ASP A 157 15.99 -1.58 7.62
C ASP A 157 15.86 -1.76 9.14
N SER A 158 15.50 -0.70 9.86
CA SER A 158 15.19 -0.76 11.29
C SER A 158 13.87 -1.50 11.54
N THR A 159 13.76 -2.13 12.71
CA THR A 159 12.50 -2.72 13.19
C THR A 159 11.53 -1.66 13.69
N SER A 160 12.03 -0.53 14.20
CA SER A 160 11.24 0.57 14.75
C SER A 160 10.68 1.52 13.69
N LEU A 161 11.13 1.43 12.43
CA LEU A 161 10.70 2.30 11.32
C LEU A 161 10.88 3.80 11.61
N GLU A 162 11.87 4.18 12.42
CA GLU A 162 12.09 5.56 12.86
C GLU A 162 12.28 6.56 11.70
N LYS A 163 13.03 6.16 10.65
CA LYS A 163 13.25 7.02 9.48
C LYS A 163 11.98 7.17 8.67
N THR A 164 11.19 6.10 8.56
CA THR A 164 9.89 6.10 7.90
C THR A 164 8.92 7.04 8.62
N MET A 165 8.84 6.91 9.95
CA MET A 165 8.00 7.72 10.82
C MET A 165 8.35 9.22 10.69
N THR A 166 9.65 9.53 10.79
CA THR A 166 10.16 10.91 10.66
C THR A 166 9.85 11.49 9.28
N SER A 167 10.03 10.71 8.21
CA SER A 167 9.69 11.13 6.85
C SER A 167 8.19 11.42 6.72
N LEU A 168 7.34 10.57 7.29
CA LEU A 168 5.89 10.73 7.23
C LEU A 168 5.44 12.01 7.93
N ASP A 169 5.86 12.23 9.18
CA ASP A 169 5.51 13.44 9.93
C ASP A 169 5.99 14.71 9.21
N SER A 170 7.23 14.71 8.72
CA SER A 170 7.77 15.84 7.95
C SER A 170 6.93 16.14 6.69
N ASN A 171 6.54 15.11 5.95
CA ASN A 171 5.74 15.25 4.73
C ASN A 171 4.32 15.77 5.03
N LEU A 172 3.67 15.28 6.09
CA LEU A 172 2.36 15.75 6.54
C LEU A 172 2.41 17.21 7.03
N ASN A 173 3.45 17.58 7.78
CA ASN A 173 3.66 18.96 8.22
C ASN A 173 3.82 19.92 7.05
N LYS A 174 4.63 19.56 6.05
CA LYS A 174 4.81 20.35 4.83
C LYS A 174 3.48 20.53 4.09
N ALA A 175 2.71 19.45 3.92
CA ALA A 175 1.41 19.53 3.26
C ALA A 175 0.40 20.40 4.02
N GLY A 176 0.38 20.32 5.36
CA GLY A 176 -0.45 21.17 6.21
C GLY A 176 -0.12 22.65 6.07
N SER A 177 1.17 23.00 6.05
CA SER A 177 1.63 24.38 5.85
C SER A 177 1.26 24.93 4.47
N ILE A 178 1.38 24.12 3.42
CA ILE A 178 0.99 24.50 2.06
C ILE A 178 -0.52 24.76 1.98
N LEU A 179 -1.35 23.91 2.58
CA LEU A 179 -2.81 24.08 2.57
C LEU A 179 -3.26 25.35 3.29
N LYS A 180 -2.58 25.74 4.38
CA LYS A 180 -2.84 27.00 5.09
C LYS A 180 -2.55 28.23 4.23
N PHE A 181 -1.62 28.14 3.26
CA PHE A 181 -1.28 29.23 2.35
C PHE A 181 -2.33 29.46 1.25
N PHE A 182 -3.17 28.45 0.97
CA PHE A 182 -4.24 28.50 -0.04
C PHE A 182 -5.65 28.63 0.58
N GLN A 183 -5.75 28.87 1.89
CA GLN A 183 -6.98 29.22 2.60
C GLN A 183 -7.13 30.74 2.68
#